data_AF-A0A9Q7XTH4-F1
#
_entry.id   AF-A0A9Q7XTH4-F1
#
_cell.length_a   1.000
_cell.length_b   1.000
_cell.length_c   1.000
_cell.angle_alpha   90.00
_cell.angle_beta   90.00
_cell.angle_gamma   90.00
#
_symmetry.space_group_name_H-M   'P 1'
#
loop_
_entity.id
_entity.type
_entity.pdbx_description
1 polymer ?
#
loop_
_entity_poly.entity_id
_entity_poly.type
_entity_poly.pdbx_seq_one_letter_code
_entity_poly.pdbx_strand_id
1 'polypeptide(L)'
;MDTFATAPMWAGFFVLVLGTLFVDIFVLGGRHAHRVSSREALGWTLTWMTLAALFGIALWWVVAEEAGHDAAYGKVLEFYTGYLIELSLSVDNMFVFAMIFSYFAVPPELQRRVLLLGVLGAILMRAAMILVGVWLISQFAWVLYVFGVFLVITGIKMLFMSRHAPNLSRNPIVRFLCAHMRITPEYQGERFFVRIDGLRYATPMFVVVLMVEATDLVFAVDSIPAIFAVTTDPFIVFTSNIFAIMGLRALYFLLANLAAHFHYLKYGLAIVLAFIGAKMLVEPWFHVPVHWSLGAVAMTLFVSVLLSQARTRRAAAARDQPGRSGTPRERETGNRRT
;
A
#
# COMPACT_ATOMS: atom_id res chain seq x y z
N MET A 1 21.37 -19.76 1.36
CA MET A 1 21.06 -18.42 0.81
C MET A 1 22.15 -17.51 1.31
N ASP A 2 22.99 -17.03 0.41
CA ASP A 2 24.10 -16.16 0.77
C ASP A 2 23.57 -14.73 0.81
N THR A 3 23.41 -14.19 2.01
CA THR A 3 23.12 -12.77 2.23
C THR A 3 24.45 -12.03 2.34
N PHE A 4 24.63 -10.97 1.57
CA PHE A 4 25.78 -10.07 1.73
C PHE A 4 25.67 -9.24 3.02
N ALA A 5 24.45 -9.10 3.56
CA ALA A 5 24.23 -8.28 4.72
C ALA A 5 24.90 -8.84 5.98
N THR A 6 25.81 -8.05 6.54
CA THR A 6 26.52 -8.35 7.78
C THR A 6 25.69 -7.91 9.00
N ALA A 7 26.00 -8.43 10.20
CA ALA A 7 25.32 -8.01 11.43
C ALA A 7 25.37 -6.49 11.69
N PRO A 8 26.48 -5.77 11.40
CA PRO A 8 26.53 -4.31 11.45
C PRO A 8 25.53 -3.62 10.51
N MET A 9 25.29 -4.15 9.30
CA MET A 9 24.33 -3.58 8.35
C MET A 9 22.90 -3.68 8.89
N TRP A 10 22.54 -4.83 9.45
CA TRP A 10 21.25 -5.02 10.12
C TRP A 10 21.10 -4.08 11.31
N ALA A 11 22.11 -4.00 12.18
CA ALA A 11 22.09 -3.10 13.34
C ALA A 11 21.95 -1.63 12.91
N GLY A 12 22.74 -1.19 11.93
CA GLY A 12 22.67 0.17 11.38
C GLY A 12 21.29 0.48 10.77
N PHE A 13 20.71 -0.48 10.06
CA PHE A 13 19.37 -0.32 9.51
C PHE A 13 18.28 -0.25 10.59
N PHE A 14 18.32 -1.12 11.61
CA PHE A 14 17.37 -1.04 12.73
C PHE A 14 17.52 0.27 13.50
N VAL A 15 18.74 0.76 13.71
CA VAL A 15 18.98 2.08 14.31
C VAL A 15 18.38 3.18 13.46
N LEU A 16 18.55 3.13 12.13
CA LEU A 16 17.92 4.07 11.21
C LEU A 16 16.39 4.05 11.34
N VAL A 17 15.78 2.86 11.27
CA VAL A 17 14.32 2.69 11.35
C VAL A 17 13.76 3.16 12.70
N LEU A 18 14.40 2.75 13.81
CA LEU A 18 13.97 3.19 15.14
C LEU A 18 14.18 4.69 15.32
N GLY A 19 15.26 5.25 14.79
CA GLY A 19 15.54 6.68 14.80
C GLY A 19 14.52 7.48 14.01
N THR A 20 14.16 7.04 12.79
CA THR A 20 13.15 7.72 11.97
C THR A 20 11.76 7.59 12.57
N LEU A 21 11.39 6.42 13.10
CA LEU A 21 10.14 6.24 13.85
C LEU A 21 10.10 7.12 15.10
N PHE A 22 11.22 7.24 15.82
CA PHE A 22 11.30 8.12 16.97
C PHE A 22 11.09 9.58 16.58
N VAL A 23 11.73 10.06 15.52
CA VAL A 23 11.51 11.41 14.98
C VAL A 23 10.05 11.59 14.54
N ASP A 24 9.48 10.61 13.86
CA ASP A 24 8.10 10.64 13.38
C ASP A 24 7.05 10.71 14.50
N ILE A 25 7.29 9.96 15.59
CA ILE A 25 6.40 9.91 16.76
C ILE A 25 6.57 11.15 17.64
N PHE A 26 7.81 11.53 17.96
CA PHE A 26 8.09 12.52 19.01
C PHE A 26 8.31 13.93 18.48
N VAL A 27 9.03 14.09 17.36
CA VAL A 27 9.39 15.41 16.80
C VAL A 27 8.28 15.92 15.88
N LEU A 28 7.64 15.03 15.12
CA LEU A 28 6.72 15.38 14.03
C LEU A 28 5.24 15.21 14.39
N GLY A 29 4.92 15.07 15.69
CA GLY A 29 3.59 15.44 16.19
C GLY A 29 2.86 14.39 17.02
N GLY A 30 3.48 13.88 18.08
CA GLY A 30 2.80 13.06 19.07
C GLY A 30 1.77 13.77 19.96
N ARG A 31 1.39 15.05 19.72
CA ARG A 31 0.58 15.82 20.69
C ARG A 31 -0.63 16.60 20.17
N HIS A 32 -0.79 16.84 18.85
CA HIS A 32 -1.94 17.62 18.36
C HIS A 32 -2.64 16.96 17.19
N ALA A 33 -3.93 16.71 17.41
CA ALA A 33 -4.91 16.26 16.42
C ALA A 33 -5.10 17.33 15.33
N HIS A 34 -4.20 17.37 14.35
CA HIS A 34 -4.27 18.28 13.21
C HIS A 34 -4.66 17.52 11.95
N ARG A 35 -5.53 18.11 11.12
CA ARG A 35 -5.81 17.59 9.78
C ARG A 35 -4.57 17.81 8.91
N VAL A 36 -3.93 16.73 8.46
CA VAL A 36 -2.77 16.82 7.55
C VAL A 36 -3.22 17.43 6.22
N SER A 37 -2.63 18.56 5.84
CA SER A 37 -2.89 19.22 4.55
C SER A 37 -2.24 18.44 3.40
N SER A 38 -2.81 18.48 2.20
CA SER A 38 -2.23 17.81 1.02
C SER A 38 -0.80 18.26 0.72
N ARG A 39 -0.45 19.52 1.00
CA ARG A 39 0.93 20.04 0.83
C ARG A 39 1.90 19.43 1.83
N GLU A 40 1.46 19.29 3.07
CA GLU A 40 2.23 18.67 4.14
C GLU A 40 2.42 17.16 3.86
N ALA A 41 1.34 16.47 3.47
CA ALA A 41 1.37 15.06 3.08
C ALA A 41 2.33 14.82 1.89
N LEU A 42 2.33 15.70 0.90
CA LEU A 42 3.27 15.64 -0.23
C LEU A 42 4.71 15.83 0.24
N GLY A 43 4.98 16.83 1.08
CA GLY A 43 6.31 17.05 1.65
C GLY A 43 6.83 15.81 2.38
N TRP A 44 6.02 15.23 3.26
CA TRP A 44 6.36 14.00 3.96
C TRP A 44 6.59 12.82 3.01
N THR A 45 5.73 12.66 2.01
CA THR A 45 5.89 11.59 1.01
C THR A 45 7.22 11.73 0.28
N LEU A 46 7.58 12.95 -0.15
CA LEU A 46 8.86 13.23 -0.81
C LEU A 46 10.06 13.00 0.12
N THR A 47 9.96 13.34 1.40
CA THR A 47 11.01 13.05 2.39
C THR A 47 11.25 11.55 2.51
N TRP A 48 10.19 10.74 2.65
CA TRP A 48 10.32 9.29 2.72
C TRP A 48 10.87 8.67 1.43
N MET A 49 10.42 9.15 0.27
CA MET A 49 10.96 8.72 -1.03
C MET A 49 12.43 9.08 -1.20
N THR A 50 12.83 10.28 -0.73
CA THR A 50 14.22 10.73 -0.77
C THR A 50 15.08 9.88 0.16
N LEU A 51 14.59 9.56 1.35
CA LEU A 51 15.31 8.69 2.28
C LEU A 51 15.52 7.28 1.71
N ALA A 52 14.51 6.71 1.04
CA ALA A 52 14.64 5.44 0.34
C ALA A 52 15.67 5.52 -0.81
N ALA A 53 15.67 6.62 -1.57
CA ALA A 53 16.66 6.85 -2.63
C ALA A 53 18.09 7.00 -2.08
N LEU A 54 18.26 7.76 -0.99
CA LEU A 54 19.57 7.89 -0.34
C LEU A 54 20.04 6.56 0.23
N PHE A 55 19.14 5.73 0.77
CA PHE A 55 19.50 4.39 1.21
C PHE A 55 19.96 3.50 0.05
N GLY A 56 19.26 3.51 -1.09
CA GLY A 56 19.70 2.75 -2.27
C GLY A 56 21.06 3.21 -2.79
N ILE A 57 21.36 4.52 -2.73
CA ILE A 57 22.71 5.05 -3.03
C ILE A 57 23.72 4.56 -1.99
N ALA A 58 23.43 4.65 -0.69
CA ALA A 58 24.33 4.18 0.37
C ALA A 58 24.60 2.67 0.25
N LEU A 59 23.58 1.89 -0.10
CA LEU A 59 23.69 0.46 -0.37
C LEU A 59 24.67 0.18 -1.51
N TRP A 60 24.66 1.00 -2.57
CA TRP A 60 25.62 0.87 -3.67
C TRP A 60 27.06 0.96 -3.17
N TRP A 61 27.38 1.95 -2.34
CA TRP A 61 28.74 2.13 -1.81
C TRP A 61 29.19 0.94 -0.98
N VAL A 62 28.34 0.50 -0.04
CA VAL A 62 28.65 -0.63 0.84
C VAL A 62 28.87 -1.91 0.05
N VAL A 63 27.99 -2.21 -0.93
CA VAL A 63 28.11 -3.44 -1.72
C VAL A 63 29.27 -3.34 -2.73
N ALA A 64 29.54 -2.15 -3.28
CA ALA A 64 30.63 -1.96 -4.24
C ALA A 64 32.00 -2.19 -3.61
N GLU A 65 32.18 -1.79 -2.34
CA GLU A 65 33.41 -2.03 -1.58
C GLU A 65 33.64 -3.52 -1.29
N GLU A 66 32.58 -4.28 -0.98
CA GLU A 66 32.72 -5.70 -0.59
C GLU A 66 32.69 -6.67 -1.79
N ALA A 67 31.82 -6.43 -2.77
CA ALA A 67 31.49 -7.38 -3.84
C ALA A 67 31.71 -6.83 -5.27
N GLY A 68 32.15 -5.57 -5.40
CA GLY A 68 32.41 -4.91 -6.67
C GLY A 68 31.19 -4.22 -7.30
N HIS A 69 31.45 -3.40 -8.33
CA HIS A 69 30.46 -2.51 -8.94
C HIS A 69 29.28 -3.25 -9.61
N ASP A 70 29.53 -4.39 -10.25
CA ASP A 70 28.50 -5.15 -10.96
C ASP A 70 27.48 -5.77 -9.99
N ALA A 71 27.96 -6.32 -8.88
CA ALA A 71 27.11 -6.85 -7.81
C ALA A 71 26.30 -5.72 -7.15
N ALA A 72 26.95 -4.59 -6.87
CA ALA A 72 26.28 -3.41 -6.32
C ALA A 72 25.14 -2.91 -7.21
N TYR A 73 25.37 -2.85 -8.53
CA TYR A 73 24.34 -2.43 -9.48
C TYR A 73 23.11 -3.36 -9.44
N GLY A 74 23.32 -4.68 -9.46
CA GLY A 74 22.23 -5.65 -9.37
C GLY A 74 21.41 -5.50 -8.07
N LYS A 75 22.09 -5.42 -6.92
CA LYS A 75 21.45 -5.32 -5.60
C LYS A 75 20.67 -4.01 -5.41
N VAL A 76 21.18 -2.91 -5.96
CA VAL A 76 20.49 -1.61 -5.93
C VAL A 76 19.25 -1.62 -6.83
N LEU A 77 19.32 -2.26 -8.00
CA LEU A 77 18.15 -2.46 -8.85
C LEU A 77 17.09 -3.34 -8.18
N GLU A 78 17.49 -4.41 -7.51
CA GLU A 78 16.59 -5.25 -6.70
C GLU A 78 15.89 -4.42 -5.62
N PHE A 79 16.65 -3.57 -4.89
CA PHE A 79 16.11 -2.67 -3.87
C PHE A 79 15.08 -1.69 -4.44
N TYR A 80 15.40 -0.98 -5.53
CA TYR A 80 14.47 -0.01 -6.12
C TYR A 80 13.24 -0.67 -6.74
N THR A 81 13.42 -1.82 -7.38
CA THR A 81 12.32 -2.60 -7.95
C THR A 81 11.38 -3.06 -6.83
N GLY A 82 11.96 -3.60 -5.76
CA GLY A 82 11.22 -4.04 -4.59
C GLY A 82 10.47 -2.91 -3.89
N TYR A 83 11.14 -1.78 -3.70
CA TYR A 83 10.56 -0.57 -3.12
C TYR A 83 9.38 -0.07 -3.97
N LEU A 84 9.51 -0.01 -5.29
CA LEU A 84 8.43 0.42 -6.18
C LEU A 84 7.26 -0.56 -6.20
N ILE A 85 7.52 -1.87 -6.21
CA ILE A 85 6.47 -2.89 -6.14
C ILE A 85 5.68 -2.73 -4.84
N GLU A 86 6.37 -2.66 -3.70
CA GLU A 86 5.71 -2.54 -2.40
C GLU A 86 4.98 -1.19 -2.28
N LEU A 87 5.58 -0.09 -2.72
CA LEU A 87 4.95 1.23 -2.73
C LEU A 87 3.66 1.21 -3.57
N SER A 88 3.67 0.51 -4.70
CA SER A 88 2.52 0.43 -5.60
C SER A 88 1.39 -0.41 -5.04
N LEU A 89 1.72 -1.56 -4.44
CA LEU A 89 0.75 -2.43 -3.77
C LEU A 89 0.17 -1.73 -2.54
N SER A 90 1.00 -1.01 -1.79
CA SER A 90 0.58 -0.19 -0.64
C SER A 90 -0.47 0.87 -1.00
N VAL A 91 -0.48 1.40 -2.23
CA VAL A 91 -1.51 2.35 -2.67
C VAL A 91 -2.90 1.68 -2.76
N ASP A 92 -2.98 0.42 -3.20
CA ASP A 92 -4.27 -0.28 -3.19
C ASP A 92 -4.78 -0.52 -1.77
N ASN A 93 -3.85 -0.82 -0.86
CA ASN A 93 -4.13 -0.99 0.57
C ASN A 93 -4.77 0.27 1.17
N MET A 94 -4.31 1.45 0.77
CA MET A 94 -4.86 2.72 1.24
C MET A 94 -6.32 2.94 0.86
N PHE A 95 -6.76 2.47 -0.30
CA PHE A 95 -8.18 2.54 -0.64
C PHE A 95 -9.01 1.68 0.30
N VAL A 96 -8.51 0.51 0.69
CA VAL A 96 -9.18 -0.33 1.69
C VAL A 96 -9.16 0.33 3.06
N PHE A 97 -8.09 1.01 3.45
CA PHE A 97 -8.06 1.78 4.69
C PHE A 97 -9.08 2.91 4.69
N ALA A 98 -9.20 3.66 3.58
CA ALA A 98 -10.22 4.69 3.42
C ALA A 98 -11.65 4.11 3.52
N MET A 99 -11.89 2.92 2.95
CA MET A 99 -13.17 2.23 3.09
C MET A 99 -13.45 1.78 4.54
N ILE A 100 -12.43 1.26 5.24
CA ILE A 100 -12.53 0.91 6.67
C ILE A 100 -12.88 2.16 7.48
N PHE A 101 -12.17 3.27 7.27
CA PHE A 101 -12.39 4.50 8.03
C PHE A 101 -13.75 5.13 7.73
N SER A 102 -14.20 5.08 6.47
CA SER A 102 -15.55 5.50 6.09
C SER A 102 -16.63 4.61 6.70
N TYR A 103 -16.42 3.29 6.74
CA TYR A 103 -17.40 2.33 7.27
C TYR A 103 -17.59 2.49 8.78
N PHE A 104 -16.50 2.62 9.53
CA PHE A 104 -16.54 2.86 10.98
C PHE A 104 -16.69 4.33 11.37
N ALA A 105 -16.87 5.24 10.38
CA ALA A 105 -16.95 6.68 10.59
C ALA A 105 -15.84 7.23 11.50
N VAL A 106 -14.58 6.83 11.24
CA VAL A 106 -13.43 7.15 12.09
C VAL A 106 -13.17 8.65 12.06
N PRO A 107 -13.21 9.36 13.21
CA PRO A 107 -12.87 10.77 13.30
C PRO A 107 -11.47 11.04 12.69
N PRO A 108 -11.29 12.12 11.90
CA PRO A 108 -10.01 12.40 11.22
C PRO A 108 -8.79 12.44 12.17
N GLU A 109 -9.02 12.87 13.40
CA GLU A 109 -8.03 12.98 14.47
C GLU A 109 -7.51 11.61 14.91
N LEU A 110 -8.36 10.58 14.89
CA LEU A 110 -8.00 9.21 15.25
C LEU A 110 -7.38 8.43 14.09
N GLN A 111 -7.65 8.81 12.83
CA GLN A 111 -7.09 8.14 11.64
C GLN A 111 -5.56 8.11 11.67
N ARG A 112 -4.92 9.22 12.07
CA ARG A 112 -3.46 9.30 12.20
C ARG A 112 -2.91 8.23 13.14
N ARG A 113 -3.54 8.07 14.31
CA ARG A 113 -3.10 7.12 15.34
C ARG A 113 -3.30 5.69 14.88
N VAL A 114 -4.43 5.40 14.25
CA VAL A 114 -4.70 4.09 13.65
C VAL A 114 -3.64 3.76 12.60
N LEU A 115 -3.29 4.69 11.71
CA LEU A 115 -2.26 4.47 10.69
C LEU A 115 -0.87 4.27 11.29
N LEU A 116 -0.52 5.00 12.35
CA LEU A 116 0.77 4.84 13.03
C LEU A 116 0.91 3.44 13.65
N LEU A 117 -0.13 2.99 14.35
CA LEU A 117 -0.16 1.64 14.91
C LEU A 117 -0.22 0.58 13.82
N GLY A 118 -0.97 0.87 12.74
CA GLY A 118 -1.01 0.10 11.50
C GLY A 118 0.37 -0.14 10.90
N VAL A 119 1.21 0.90 10.82
CA VAL A 119 2.58 0.79 10.30
C VAL A 119 3.46 -0.05 11.23
N LEU A 120 3.35 0.13 12.55
CA LEU A 120 4.13 -0.66 13.51
C LEU A 120 3.77 -2.15 13.45
N GLY A 121 2.48 -2.48 13.39
CA GLY A 121 2.04 -3.86 13.26
C GLY A 121 2.36 -4.45 11.89
N ALA A 122 2.17 -3.70 10.81
CA ALA A 122 2.58 -4.10 9.46
C ALA A 122 4.07 -4.46 9.39
N ILE A 123 4.97 -3.63 9.95
CA ILE A 123 6.42 -3.91 9.99
C ILE A 123 6.68 -5.26 10.69
N LEU A 124 6.05 -5.51 11.83
CA LEU A 124 6.22 -6.75 12.58
C LEU A 124 5.68 -7.98 11.81
N MET A 125 4.47 -7.87 11.25
CA MET A 125 3.84 -8.95 10.49
C MET A 125 4.65 -9.29 9.24
N ARG A 126 5.15 -8.27 8.53
CA ARG A 126 5.99 -8.46 7.36
C ARG A 126 7.35 -9.01 7.71
N ALA A 127 7.97 -8.58 8.81
CA ALA A 127 9.17 -9.23 9.31
C ALA A 127 8.95 -10.74 9.49
N ALA A 128 7.86 -11.13 10.14
CA ALA A 128 7.52 -12.53 10.35
C ALA A 128 7.26 -13.26 9.01
N MET A 129 6.47 -12.69 8.10
CA MET A 129 6.17 -13.30 6.80
C MET A 129 7.39 -13.43 5.90
N ILE A 130 8.29 -12.45 5.91
CA ILE A 130 9.54 -12.49 5.16
C ILE A 130 10.41 -13.62 5.69
N LEU A 131 10.58 -13.72 7.02
CA LEU A 131 11.37 -14.80 7.63
C LEU A 131 10.78 -16.18 7.30
N VAL A 132 9.46 -16.33 7.42
CA VAL A 132 8.76 -17.57 7.04
C VAL A 132 8.92 -17.85 5.55
N GLY A 133 8.79 -16.83 4.69
CA GLY A 133 8.94 -16.97 3.25
C GLY A 133 10.34 -17.37 2.82
N VAL A 134 11.38 -16.73 3.37
CA VAL A 134 12.78 -17.08 3.15
C VAL A 134 13.03 -18.52 3.57
N TRP A 135 12.57 -18.90 4.76
CA TRP A 135 12.68 -20.27 5.25
C TRP A 135 11.98 -21.26 4.29
N LEU A 136 10.75 -20.96 3.89
CA LEU A 136 9.95 -21.80 3.01
C LEU A 136 10.62 -21.98 1.63
N ILE A 137 11.10 -20.90 1.01
CA ILE A 137 11.77 -20.95 -0.29
C ILE A 137 13.10 -21.70 -0.19
N SER A 138 13.83 -21.56 0.93
CA SER A 138 15.10 -22.27 1.13
C SER A 138 14.94 -23.78 1.17
N GLN A 139 13.77 -24.27 1.62
CA GLN A 139 13.45 -25.69 1.70
C GLN A 139 12.73 -26.20 0.45
N PHE A 140 11.92 -25.35 -0.18
CA PHE A 140 11.00 -25.74 -1.24
C PHE A 140 11.04 -24.76 -2.42
N ALA A 141 11.97 -24.97 -3.36
CA ALA A 141 12.11 -24.12 -4.54
C ALA A 141 10.83 -24.06 -5.40
N TRP A 142 10.01 -25.12 -5.40
CA TRP A 142 8.76 -25.18 -6.17
C TRP A 142 7.68 -24.22 -5.67
N VAL A 143 7.83 -23.67 -4.45
CA VAL A 143 6.89 -22.69 -3.88
C VAL A 143 6.85 -21.41 -4.70
N LEU A 144 7.95 -21.04 -5.37
CA LEU A 144 7.96 -19.89 -6.28
C LEU A 144 6.97 -20.04 -7.44
N TYR A 145 6.69 -21.27 -7.90
CA TYR A 145 5.64 -21.49 -8.91
C TYR A 145 4.24 -21.30 -8.34
N VAL A 146 4.00 -21.75 -7.10
CA VAL A 146 2.72 -21.52 -6.42
C VAL A 146 2.47 -20.03 -6.29
N PHE A 147 3.48 -19.30 -5.84
CA PHE A 147 3.48 -17.84 -5.77
C PHE A 147 3.25 -17.20 -7.15
N GLY A 148 3.94 -17.65 -8.19
CA GLY A 148 3.74 -17.15 -9.56
C GLY A 148 2.30 -17.35 -10.06
N VAL A 149 1.75 -18.57 -9.92
CA VAL A 149 0.36 -18.87 -10.30
C VAL A 149 -0.61 -18.01 -9.49
N PHE A 150 -0.39 -17.91 -8.18
CA PHE A 150 -1.20 -17.10 -7.28
C PHE A 150 -1.24 -15.63 -7.72
N LEU A 151 -0.09 -15.01 -8.00
CA LEU A 151 0.00 -13.62 -8.46
C LEU A 151 -0.65 -13.38 -9.83
N VAL A 152 -0.50 -14.33 -10.77
CA VAL A 152 -1.20 -14.26 -12.06
C VAL A 152 -2.71 -14.29 -11.85
N ILE A 153 -3.21 -15.20 -11.02
CA ILE A 153 -4.63 -15.31 -10.73
C ILE A 153 -5.14 -14.04 -10.05
N THR A 154 -4.44 -13.50 -9.04
CA THR A 154 -4.87 -12.30 -8.33
C THR A 154 -4.83 -11.07 -9.24
N GLY A 155 -3.78 -10.90 -10.04
CA GLY A 155 -3.70 -9.84 -11.06
C GLY A 155 -4.84 -9.90 -12.08
N ILE A 156 -5.10 -11.07 -12.67
CA ILE A 156 -6.21 -11.26 -13.62
C ILE A 156 -7.57 -10.98 -12.95
N LYS A 157 -7.78 -11.54 -11.77
CA LYS A 157 -9.00 -11.35 -10.98
C LYS A 157 -9.25 -9.86 -10.69
N MET A 158 -8.19 -9.12 -10.38
CA MET A 158 -8.24 -7.69 -10.12
C MET A 158 -8.60 -6.88 -11.38
N LEU A 159 -8.09 -7.25 -12.56
CA LEU A 159 -8.48 -6.62 -13.84
C LEU A 159 -9.98 -6.74 -14.12
N PHE A 160 -10.58 -7.90 -13.85
CA PHE A 160 -11.99 -8.15 -14.12
C PHE A 160 -12.93 -7.64 -13.03
N MET A 161 -12.49 -7.62 -11.76
CA MET A 161 -13.33 -7.22 -10.62
C MET A 161 -13.16 -5.78 -10.15
N SER A 162 -12.28 -4.99 -10.77
CA SER A 162 -11.97 -3.60 -10.38
C SER A 162 -13.16 -2.61 -10.38
N ARG A 163 -14.36 -3.02 -10.81
CA ARG A 163 -15.56 -2.17 -10.83
C ARG A 163 -16.37 -2.16 -9.53
N HIS A 164 -16.12 -3.08 -8.59
CA HIS A 164 -16.88 -3.15 -7.33
C HIS A 164 -16.00 -2.82 -6.13
N ALA A 165 -16.40 -1.82 -5.33
CA ALA A 165 -15.80 -1.60 -4.03
C ALA A 165 -16.10 -2.82 -3.11
N PRO A 166 -15.11 -3.36 -2.39
CA PRO A 166 -15.34 -4.38 -1.37
C PRO A 166 -16.42 -3.92 -0.39
N ASN A 167 -17.54 -4.65 -0.32
CA ASN A 167 -18.58 -4.37 0.67
C ASN A 167 -18.13 -4.83 2.05
N LEU A 168 -17.61 -3.91 2.86
CA LEU A 168 -17.10 -4.18 4.20
C LEU A 168 -18.17 -4.79 5.13
N SER A 169 -19.44 -4.41 4.98
CA SER A 169 -20.57 -4.93 5.77
C SER A 169 -20.79 -6.44 5.63
N ARG A 170 -20.29 -7.06 4.54
CA ARG A 170 -20.35 -8.51 4.31
C ARG A 170 -19.02 -9.21 4.58
N ASN A 171 -18.00 -8.48 5.03
CA ASN A 171 -16.67 -9.05 5.24
C ASN A 171 -16.71 -9.99 6.46
N PRO A 172 -16.30 -11.27 6.31
CA PRO A 172 -16.31 -12.24 7.39
C PRO A 172 -15.45 -11.81 8.59
N ILE A 173 -14.37 -11.05 8.36
CA ILE A 173 -13.50 -10.58 9.45
C ILE A 173 -14.22 -9.52 10.29
N VAL A 174 -14.93 -8.57 9.65
CA VAL A 174 -15.76 -7.58 10.36
C VAL A 174 -16.85 -8.28 11.18
N ARG A 175 -17.55 -9.25 10.57
CA ARG A 175 -18.61 -10.00 11.25
C ARG A 175 -18.08 -10.83 12.42
N PHE A 176 -16.92 -11.46 12.26
CA PHE A 176 -16.27 -12.22 13.32
C PHE A 176 -15.89 -11.33 14.50
N LEU A 177 -15.22 -10.21 14.26
CA LEU A 177 -14.83 -9.28 15.32
C LEU A 177 -16.05 -8.69 16.05
N CYS A 178 -17.06 -8.25 15.31
CA CYS A 178 -18.27 -7.70 15.90
C CYS A 178 -19.12 -8.74 16.64
N ALA A 179 -19.05 -10.02 16.26
CA ALA A 179 -19.77 -11.09 16.95
C ALA A 179 -19.03 -11.60 18.20
N HIS A 180 -17.69 -11.57 18.19
CA HIS A 180 -16.88 -12.15 19.27
C HIS A 180 -16.48 -11.13 20.36
N MET A 181 -16.58 -9.82 20.06
CA MET A 181 -16.18 -8.75 20.97
C MET A 181 -17.37 -7.92 21.44
N ARG A 182 -17.35 -7.51 22.72
CA ARG A 182 -18.28 -6.50 23.24
C ARG A 182 -17.78 -5.12 22.85
N ILE A 183 -18.44 -4.47 21.90
CA ILE A 183 -18.00 -3.19 21.34
C ILE A 183 -18.85 -2.05 21.92
N THR A 184 -18.23 -0.93 22.28
CA THR A 184 -18.97 0.27 22.68
C THR A 184 -19.64 0.95 21.46
N PRO A 185 -20.83 1.54 21.62
CA PRO A 185 -21.53 2.20 20.52
C PRO A 185 -20.81 3.47 20.03
N GLU A 186 -20.05 4.14 20.90
CA GLU A 186 -19.35 5.39 20.59
C GLU A 186 -17.82 5.25 20.76
N TYR A 187 -17.08 6.15 20.12
CA TYR A 187 -15.65 6.31 20.29
C TYR A 187 -15.33 6.89 21.67
N GLN A 188 -14.43 6.24 22.40
CA GLN A 188 -13.99 6.65 23.75
C GLN A 188 -12.64 7.37 23.71
N GLY A 189 -12.50 8.31 22.77
CA GLY A 189 -11.24 8.97 22.44
C GLY A 189 -10.18 7.98 21.94
N GLU A 190 -8.98 8.05 22.50
CA GLU A 190 -7.84 7.21 22.11
C GLU A 190 -7.74 5.87 22.88
N ARG A 191 -8.73 5.54 23.71
CA ARG A 191 -8.73 4.31 24.50
C ARG A 191 -9.14 3.11 23.64
N PHE A 192 -8.44 2.00 23.78
CA PHE A 192 -8.77 0.73 23.11
C PHE A 192 -9.80 -0.12 23.86
N PHE A 193 -9.73 -0.05 25.18
CA PHE A 193 -10.62 -0.80 26.05
C PHE A 193 -11.16 0.13 27.13
N VAL A 194 -12.44 -0.03 27.44
CA VAL A 194 -13.08 0.64 28.56
C VAL A 194 -13.78 -0.39 29.43
N ARG A 195 -13.94 -0.07 30.71
CA ARG A 195 -14.75 -0.88 31.62
C ARG A 195 -16.09 -0.18 31.83
N ILE A 196 -17.17 -0.88 31.52
CA ILE A 196 -18.54 -0.45 31.77
C ILE A 196 -19.17 -1.57 32.61
N ASP A 197 -19.71 -1.23 33.78
CA ASP A 197 -20.34 -2.17 34.71
C ASP A 197 -19.48 -3.40 35.05
N GLY A 198 -18.19 -3.18 35.31
CA GLY A 198 -17.23 -4.23 35.68
C GLY A 198 -16.74 -5.11 34.50
N LEU A 199 -17.35 -4.98 33.33
CA LEU A 199 -17.04 -5.76 32.13
C LEU A 199 -16.12 -4.97 31.19
N ARG A 200 -15.14 -5.63 30.55
CA ARG A 200 -14.27 -4.99 29.55
C ARG A 200 -14.97 -4.95 28.19
N TYR A 201 -15.07 -3.75 27.63
CA TYR A 201 -15.55 -3.48 26.28
C TYR A 201 -14.38 -3.02 25.41
N ALA A 202 -14.32 -3.51 24.18
CA ALA A 202 -13.47 -2.97 23.14
C ALA A 202 -14.12 -1.71 22.56
N THR A 203 -13.31 -0.71 22.23
CA THR A 203 -13.80 0.48 21.55
C THR A 203 -13.76 0.28 20.03
N PRO A 204 -14.55 1.05 19.25
CA PRO A 204 -14.45 1.04 17.80
C PRO A 204 -13.03 1.26 17.29
N MET A 205 -12.22 2.04 18.02
CA MET A 205 -10.82 2.31 17.67
C MET A 205 -9.97 1.04 17.67
N PHE A 206 -10.18 0.11 18.62
CA PHE A 206 -9.49 -1.18 18.64
C PHE A 206 -9.86 -2.04 17.44
N VAL A 207 -11.15 -2.10 17.11
CA VAL A 207 -11.68 -2.88 15.98
C VAL A 207 -11.11 -2.35 14.66
N VAL A 208 -11.01 -1.02 14.51
CA VAL A 208 -10.45 -0.38 13.33
C VAL A 208 -8.96 -0.71 13.17
N VAL A 209 -8.16 -0.61 14.24
CA VAL A 209 -6.74 -1.00 14.19
C VAL A 209 -6.61 -2.47 13.79
N LEU A 210 -7.39 -3.36 14.40
CA LEU A 210 -7.35 -4.78 14.08
C LEU A 210 -7.79 -5.07 12.63
N MET A 211 -8.75 -4.31 12.09
CA MET A 211 -9.13 -4.40 10.67
C MET A 211 -8.02 -3.94 9.75
N VAL A 212 -7.35 -2.84 10.07
CA VAL A 212 -6.20 -2.34 9.29
C VAL A 212 -5.09 -3.38 9.27
N GLU A 213 -4.71 -3.93 10.43
CA GLU A 213 -3.69 -4.98 10.55
C GLU A 213 -4.07 -6.27 9.80
N ALA A 214 -5.31 -6.74 9.96
CA ALA A 214 -5.80 -7.93 9.27
C ALA A 214 -5.81 -7.72 7.75
N THR A 215 -6.13 -6.51 7.30
CA THR A 215 -6.15 -6.19 5.88
C THR A 215 -4.72 -6.08 5.33
N ASP A 216 -3.79 -5.45 6.05
CA ASP A 216 -2.37 -5.43 5.65
C ASP A 216 -1.80 -6.85 5.56
N LEU A 217 -2.13 -7.73 6.50
CA LEU A 217 -1.75 -9.14 6.45
C LEU A 217 -2.26 -9.83 5.17
N VAL A 218 -3.53 -9.58 4.80
CA VAL A 218 -4.09 -10.12 3.55
C VAL A 218 -3.34 -9.57 2.33
N PHE A 219 -2.98 -8.29 2.33
CA PHE A 219 -2.21 -7.70 1.24
C PHE A 219 -0.76 -8.18 1.16
N ALA A 220 -0.14 -8.47 2.31
CA ALA A 220 1.19 -9.05 2.38
C ALA A 220 1.22 -10.44 1.73
N VAL A 221 0.09 -11.15 1.62
CA VAL A 221 0.01 -12.42 0.87
C VAL A 221 0.27 -12.20 -0.62
N ASP A 222 -0.08 -11.05 -1.19
CA ASP A 222 0.25 -10.70 -2.59
C ASP A 222 1.65 -10.08 -2.69
N SER A 223 2.01 -9.19 -1.77
CA SER A 223 3.24 -8.40 -1.91
C SER A 223 4.51 -9.18 -1.57
N ILE A 224 4.46 -10.12 -0.62
CA ILE A 224 5.63 -10.93 -0.22
C ILE A 224 6.06 -11.89 -1.35
N PRO A 225 5.18 -12.65 -1.99
CA PRO A 225 5.53 -13.39 -3.20
C PRO A 225 6.10 -12.51 -4.31
N ALA A 226 5.53 -11.31 -4.51
CA ALA A 226 5.94 -10.40 -5.58
C ALA A 226 7.38 -9.89 -5.37
N ILE A 227 7.80 -9.60 -4.14
CA ILE A 227 9.19 -9.21 -3.87
C ILE A 227 10.16 -10.39 -4.04
N PHE A 228 9.76 -11.61 -3.70
CA PHE A 228 10.58 -12.80 -3.94
C PHE A 228 10.81 -13.13 -5.42
N ALA A 229 9.97 -12.60 -6.32
CA ALA A 229 10.18 -12.62 -7.77
C ALA A 229 11.33 -11.71 -8.26
N VAL A 230 11.71 -10.74 -7.43
CA VAL A 230 12.78 -9.78 -7.72
C VAL A 230 14.07 -10.24 -7.07
N THR A 231 14.01 -10.60 -5.79
CA THR A 231 15.17 -10.99 -5.02
C THR A 231 14.80 -11.95 -3.91
N THR A 232 15.67 -12.92 -3.66
CA THR A 232 15.58 -13.82 -2.50
C THR A 232 16.44 -13.34 -1.34
N ASP A 233 17.11 -12.20 -1.50
CA ASP A 233 17.97 -11.60 -0.48
C ASP A 233 17.13 -11.03 0.67
N PRO A 234 17.19 -11.61 1.88
CA PRO A 234 16.33 -11.18 2.99
C PRO A 234 16.55 -9.73 3.38
N PHE A 235 17.78 -9.21 3.23
CA PHE A 235 18.09 -7.83 3.58
C PHE A 235 17.45 -6.85 2.61
N ILE A 236 17.52 -7.12 1.30
CA ILE A 236 16.88 -6.27 0.29
C ILE A 236 15.35 -6.36 0.40
N VAL A 237 14.83 -7.58 0.55
CA VAL A 237 13.39 -7.80 0.76
C VAL A 237 12.91 -6.98 1.95
N PHE A 238 13.58 -7.07 3.09
CA PHE A 238 13.17 -6.39 4.31
C PHE A 238 13.32 -4.86 4.24
N THR A 239 14.48 -4.38 3.81
CA THR A 239 14.78 -2.94 3.78
C THR A 239 13.86 -2.20 2.80
N SER A 240 13.69 -2.71 1.59
CA SER A 240 12.80 -2.11 0.59
C SER A 240 11.34 -2.04 1.06
N ASN A 241 10.88 -3.09 1.76
CA ASN A 241 9.52 -3.15 2.31
C ASN A 241 9.29 -2.11 3.41
N ILE A 242 10.22 -2.02 4.35
CA ILE A 242 10.13 -1.04 5.45
C ILE A 242 10.17 0.39 4.93
N PHE A 243 11.04 0.71 3.96
CA PHE A 243 11.04 2.03 3.34
C PHE A 243 9.71 2.38 2.68
N ALA A 244 9.08 1.43 1.98
CA ALA A 244 7.77 1.65 1.36
C ALA A 244 6.67 1.90 2.40
N ILE A 245 6.67 1.16 3.52
CA ILE A 245 5.62 1.23 4.54
C ILE A 245 5.80 2.43 5.47
N MET A 246 7.01 2.88 5.76
CA MET A 246 7.23 4.08 6.58
C MET A 246 6.60 5.34 5.94
N GLY A 247 6.54 5.39 4.60
CA GLY A 247 5.86 6.46 3.85
C GLY A 247 4.33 6.38 3.83
N LEU A 248 3.74 5.26 4.29
CA LEU A 248 2.32 4.94 4.14
C LEU A 248 1.40 6.00 4.78
N ARG A 249 1.75 6.52 5.97
CA ARG A 249 0.90 7.51 6.64
C ARG A 249 0.77 8.80 5.81
N ALA A 250 1.89 9.31 5.30
CA ALA A 250 1.93 10.52 4.49
C ALA A 250 1.21 10.31 3.16
N LEU A 251 1.48 9.17 2.52
CA LEU A 251 0.87 8.82 1.25
C LEU A 251 -0.65 8.59 1.41
N TYR A 252 -1.14 8.11 2.55
CA TYR A 252 -2.58 7.97 2.82
C TYR A 252 -3.26 9.33 2.81
N PHE A 253 -2.74 10.31 3.53
CA PHE A 253 -3.34 11.65 3.57
C PHE A 253 -3.23 12.37 2.21
N LEU A 254 -2.20 12.07 1.43
CA LEU A 254 -2.06 12.56 0.06
C LEU A 254 -3.12 11.95 -0.87
N LEU A 255 -3.33 10.63 -0.78
CA LEU A 255 -4.18 9.87 -1.70
C LEU A 255 -5.65 9.81 -1.29
N ALA A 256 -5.99 9.87 0.00
CA ALA A 256 -7.38 9.84 0.47
C ALA A 256 -8.21 10.99 -0.15
N ASN A 257 -7.60 12.17 -0.31
CA ASN A 257 -8.22 13.33 -0.97
C ASN A 257 -8.28 13.20 -2.50
N LEU A 258 -7.41 12.37 -3.08
CA LEU A 258 -7.33 12.11 -4.52
C LEU A 258 -7.96 10.77 -4.91
N ALA A 259 -8.58 10.06 -3.96
CA ALA A 259 -8.95 8.66 -4.16
C ALA A 259 -9.94 8.48 -5.32
N ALA A 260 -10.86 9.43 -5.49
CA ALA A 260 -11.81 9.48 -6.61
C ALA A 260 -11.15 9.69 -7.98
N HIS A 261 -9.89 10.14 -8.02
CA HIS A 261 -9.17 10.52 -9.23
C HIS A 261 -8.29 9.39 -9.79
N PHE A 262 -8.04 8.32 -9.02
CA PHE A 262 -7.09 7.24 -9.35
C PHE A 262 -7.74 5.94 -9.84
N HIS A 263 -8.81 6.05 -10.65
CA HIS A 263 -9.53 4.89 -11.18
C HIS A 263 -8.64 3.92 -11.98
N TYR A 264 -7.66 4.42 -12.74
CA TYR A 264 -6.81 3.54 -13.56
C TYR A 264 -5.64 2.90 -12.80
N LEU A 265 -5.36 3.36 -11.58
CA LEU A 265 -4.23 2.85 -10.81
C LEU A 265 -4.42 1.37 -10.42
N LYS A 266 -5.66 0.96 -10.14
CA LYS A 266 -6.01 -0.44 -9.88
C LYS A 266 -5.70 -1.36 -11.07
N TYR A 267 -5.93 -0.88 -12.29
CA TYR A 267 -5.58 -1.64 -13.50
C TYR A 267 -4.06 -1.74 -13.67
N GLY A 268 -3.33 -0.65 -13.40
CA GLY A 268 -1.87 -0.65 -13.40
C GLY A 268 -1.28 -1.66 -12.43
N LEU A 269 -1.78 -1.69 -11.20
CA LEU A 269 -1.34 -2.64 -10.19
C LEU A 269 -1.65 -4.09 -10.56
N ALA A 270 -2.82 -4.33 -11.13
CA ALA A 270 -3.22 -5.66 -11.59
C ALA A 270 -2.31 -6.17 -12.74
N ILE A 271 -1.90 -5.29 -13.66
CA ILE A 271 -0.92 -5.59 -14.71
C ILE A 271 0.45 -5.91 -14.09
N VAL A 272 0.89 -5.10 -13.12
CA VAL A 272 2.15 -5.33 -12.40
C VAL A 272 2.16 -6.70 -11.72
N LEU A 273 1.10 -7.06 -10.99
CA LEU A 273 0.98 -8.37 -10.33
C LEU A 273 1.00 -9.53 -11.33
N ALA A 274 0.21 -9.44 -12.40
CA ALA A 274 0.18 -10.48 -13.42
C ALA A 274 1.54 -10.62 -14.14
N PHE A 275 2.22 -9.51 -14.41
CA PHE A 275 3.55 -9.50 -15.01
C PHE A 275 4.59 -10.15 -14.09
N ILE A 276 4.61 -9.77 -12.81
CA ILE A 276 5.54 -10.35 -11.83
C ILE A 276 5.28 -11.84 -11.64
N GLY A 277 4.01 -12.24 -11.51
CA GLY A 277 3.64 -13.66 -11.41
C GLY A 277 4.07 -14.46 -12.64
N ALA A 278 3.84 -13.92 -13.85
CA ALA A 278 4.28 -14.55 -15.08
C ALA A 278 5.81 -14.67 -15.15
N LYS A 279 6.54 -13.63 -14.73
CA LYS A 279 8.00 -13.67 -14.61
C LYS A 279 8.45 -14.81 -13.69
N MET A 280 7.87 -14.95 -12.51
CA MET A 280 8.21 -16.04 -11.57
C MET A 280 8.03 -17.43 -12.19
N LEU A 281 6.98 -17.61 -12.99
CA LEU A 281 6.72 -18.88 -13.66
C LEU A 281 7.73 -19.17 -14.76
N VAL A 282 8.13 -18.15 -15.51
CA VAL A 282 9.01 -18.26 -16.68
C VAL A 282 10.51 -18.33 -16.30
N GLU A 283 10.86 -17.94 -15.07
CA GLU A 283 12.21 -17.93 -14.50
C GLU A 283 13.12 -19.11 -14.87
N PRO A 284 12.66 -20.39 -14.88
CA PRO A 284 13.52 -21.53 -15.22
C PRO A 284 13.92 -21.60 -16.71
N TRP A 285 13.12 -21.00 -17.59
CA TRP A 285 13.33 -21.03 -19.03
C TRP A 285 13.95 -19.73 -19.56
N PHE A 286 13.62 -18.60 -18.93
CA PHE A 286 14.11 -17.30 -19.35
C PHE A 286 14.27 -16.37 -18.14
N HIS A 287 15.52 -16.05 -17.82
CA HIS A 287 15.86 -15.15 -16.74
C HIS A 287 15.62 -13.70 -17.19
N VAL A 288 14.53 -13.09 -16.73
CA VAL A 288 14.21 -11.70 -17.07
C VAL A 288 15.06 -10.77 -16.22
N PRO A 289 15.95 -9.97 -16.82
CA PRO A 289 16.80 -9.07 -16.06
C PRO A 289 15.99 -8.07 -15.23
N VAL A 290 16.50 -7.75 -14.04
CA VAL A 290 15.80 -6.88 -13.07
C VAL A 290 15.51 -5.49 -13.64
N HIS A 291 16.39 -4.94 -14.49
CA HIS A 291 16.17 -3.62 -15.11
C HIS A 291 14.92 -3.59 -16.02
N TRP A 292 14.61 -4.70 -16.72
CA TRP A 292 13.37 -4.81 -17.49
C TRP A 292 12.15 -4.87 -16.57
N SER A 293 12.27 -5.56 -15.44
CA SER A 293 11.21 -5.60 -14.43
C SER A 293 10.94 -4.22 -13.85
N LEU A 294 12.01 -3.50 -13.47
CA LEU A 294 11.93 -2.14 -12.97
C LEU A 294 11.27 -1.20 -13.99
N GLY A 295 11.72 -1.26 -15.23
CA GLY A 295 11.17 -0.45 -16.32
C GLY A 295 9.70 -0.74 -16.59
N ALA A 296 9.30 -2.02 -16.64
CA ALA A 296 7.92 -2.43 -16.84
C ALA A 296 7.00 -1.95 -15.70
N VAL A 297 7.43 -2.12 -14.45
CA VAL A 297 6.68 -1.66 -13.27
C VAL A 297 6.56 -0.14 -13.29
N ALA A 298 7.66 0.59 -13.42
CA ALA A 298 7.68 2.05 -13.44
C ALA A 298 6.82 2.61 -14.58
N MET A 299 6.93 2.06 -15.79
CA MET A 299 6.15 2.49 -16.96
C MET A 299 4.66 2.23 -16.76
N THR A 300 4.28 1.05 -16.26
CA THR A 300 2.88 0.70 -16.03
C THR A 300 2.22 1.65 -15.03
N LEU A 301 2.92 1.95 -13.94
CA LEU A 301 2.43 2.88 -12.91
C LEU A 301 2.35 4.31 -13.46
N PHE A 302 3.39 4.76 -14.16
CA PHE A 302 3.44 6.10 -14.75
C PHE A 302 2.30 6.33 -15.74
N VAL A 303 2.09 5.39 -16.68
CA VAL A 303 0.98 5.44 -17.65
C VAL A 303 -0.37 5.42 -16.94
N SER A 304 -0.53 4.59 -15.91
CA SER A 304 -1.77 4.51 -15.14
C SER A 304 -2.10 5.83 -14.44
N VAL A 305 -1.10 6.49 -13.84
CA VAL A 305 -1.25 7.81 -13.20
C VAL A 305 -1.61 8.87 -14.24
N LEU A 306 -0.90 8.93 -15.38
CA LEU A 306 -1.16 9.91 -16.44
C LEU A 306 -2.57 9.76 -17.01
N LEU A 307 -2.99 8.53 -17.33
CA LEU A 307 -4.35 8.25 -17.84
C LEU A 307 -5.42 8.65 -16.82
N SER A 308 -5.16 8.43 -15.53
CA SER A 308 -6.09 8.81 -14.47
C SER A 308 -6.23 10.34 -14.37
N GLN A 309 -5.12 11.08 -14.44
CA GLN A 309 -5.16 12.55 -14.46
C GLN A 309 -5.84 13.10 -15.71
N ALA A 310 -5.55 12.54 -16.89
CA ALA A 310 -6.15 12.97 -18.15
C ALA A 310 -7.68 12.79 -18.13
N ARG A 311 -8.18 11.69 -17.57
CA ARG A 311 -9.63 11.47 -17.39
C ARG A 311 -10.24 12.49 -16.45
N THR A 312 -9.62 12.77 -15.31
CA THR A 312 -10.15 13.77 -14.38
C THR A 312 -10.19 15.16 -15.01
N ARG A 313 -9.13 15.58 -15.70
CA ARG A 313 -9.11 16.87 -16.42
C ARG A 313 -10.21 16.95 -17.47
N ARG A 314 -10.43 15.88 -18.24
CA ARG A 314 -11.53 15.80 -19.23
C ARG A 314 -12.91 15.85 -18.57
N ALA A 315 -13.10 15.18 -17.44
CA ALA A 315 -14.36 15.20 -16.70
C ALA A 315 -14.65 16.58 -16.09
N ALA A 316 -13.63 17.31 -15.63
CA ALA A 316 -13.76 18.70 -15.18
C ALA A 316 -14.09 19.63 -16.36
N ALA A 317 -13.36 19.54 -17.47
CA ALA A 317 -13.61 20.34 -18.67
C ALA A 317 -15.00 20.10 -19.30
N ALA A 318 -15.54 18.89 -19.18
CA ALA A 318 -16.90 18.57 -19.64
C ALA A 318 -18.00 19.11 -18.71
N ARG A 319 -17.70 19.35 -17.42
CA ARG A 319 -18.63 19.98 -16.45
C ARG A 319 -18.67 21.51 -16.59
N ASP A 320 -17.57 22.11 -17.02
CA ASP A 320 -17.44 23.57 -17.21
C ASP A 320 -17.99 24.06 -18.57
N GLN A 321 -18.59 23.20 -19.41
CA GLN A 321 -19.32 23.65 -20.60
C GLN A 321 -20.79 23.97 -20.25
N PRO A 322 -21.19 25.25 -20.20
CA PRO A 322 -22.58 25.62 -20.00
C PRO A 322 -23.32 25.49 -21.34
N GLY A 323 -24.26 24.56 -21.43
CA GLY A 323 -25.28 24.55 -22.47
C GLY A 323 -25.22 23.37 -23.43
N ARG A 324 -25.83 22.25 -23.02
CA ARG A 324 -26.49 21.28 -23.92
C ARG A 324 -27.31 20.26 -23.13
N SER A 325 -28.26 20.75 -22.33
CA SER A 325 -29.38 19.92 -21.83
C SER A 325 -30.66 20.75 -21.98
N GLY A 326 -31.59 20.24 -22.77
CA GLY A 326 -32.61 21.00 -23.48
C GLY A 326 -33.74 21.57 -22.64
N THR A 327 -34.38 22.60 -23.20
CA THR A 327 -35.81 22.84 -23.05
C THR A 327 -36.51 22.30 -24.31
N PRO A 328 -37.41 21.31 -24.22
CA PRO A 328 -38.40 21.10 -25.26
C PRO A 328 -39.33 22.32 -25.22
N ARG A 329 -39.40 23.08 -26.32
CA ARG A 329 -40.43 24.11 -26.52
C ARG A 329 -41.80 23.43 -26.46
N GLU A 330 -42.54 23.65 -25.37
CA GLU A 330 -44.00 23.57 -25.39
C GLU A 330 -44.50 24.54 -26.46
N ARG A 331 -44.97 24.01 -27.59
CA ARG A 331 -45.78 24.76 -28.54
C ARG A 331 -47.24 24.54 -28.18
N GLU A 332 -47.77 25.52 -27.47
CA GLU A 332 -49.13 26.05 -27.52
C GLU A 332 -50.17 25.20 -28.29
N THR A 333 -50.96 24.42 -27.57
CA THR A 333 -52.32 24.07 -27.99
C THR A 333 -53.28 25.16 -27.54
N GLY A 334 -53.36 26.25 -28.31
CA GLY A 334 -54.42 27.24 -28.23
C GLY A 334 -55.45 27.00 -29.33
N ASN A 335 -56.38 26.06 -29.13
CA ASN A 335 -57.53 25.89 -30.03
C ASN A 335 -58.72 26.70 -29.49
N ARG A 336 -58.96 27.87 -30.08
CA ARG A 336 -60.24 28.59 -30.06
C ARG A 336 -61.09 28.09 -31.23
N ARG A 337 -62.33 27.67 -30.94
CA ARG A 337 -63.54 27.41 -31.79
C ARG A 337 -64.20 26.16 -31.18
N THR A 338 -65.43 26.14 -30.71
CA THR A 338 -66.66 26.93 -30.93
C THR A 338 -67.56 26.71 -29.72
#